data_AF-A0A7S4GG45-F1
#
_entry.id   AF-A0A7S4GG45-F1
#
_cell.length_a   1.000
_cell.length_b   1.000
_cell.length_c   1.000
_cell.angle_alpha   90.00
_cell.angle_beta   90.00
_cell.angle_gamma   90.00
#
_symmetry.space_group_name_H-M   'P 1'
#
loop_
_entity.id
_entity.type
_entity.pdbx_description
1 polymer ?
#
loop_
_entity_poly.entity_id
_entity_poly.type
_entity_poly.pdbx_seq_one_letter_code
_entity_poly.pdbx_strand_id
1 'polypeptide(L)'
;HAVGLQWASQARTVVLIADAPCHGQHHHAFGDTDSYPAGDPTGLSMRTLMQAFRGSHIDFTFVQLTSHTDKMQRNLQLAYESAARPENISKFELRDLRDIIEEAGGYTALGTERAGEVSAMLSAAVTPSIHASYQSYTSGVQTYSAPVRTSYAGYRGSSARKAAGTTMSAAR
;
A
#
# COMPACT_ATOMS: atom_id res chain seq x y z
N HIS A 1 -17.56 -3.49 -6.93
CA HIS A 1 -16.58 -3.91 -5.90
C HIS A 1 -15.60 -4.92 -6.48
N ALA A 2 -14.35 -4.96 -5.97
CA ALA A 2 -13.29 -5.84 -6.51
C ALA A 2 -13.63 -7.35 -6.45
N VAL A 3 -14.53 -7.75 -5.55
CA VAL A 3 -15.07 -9.12 -5.45
C VAL A 3 -15.84 -9.54 -6.71
N GLY A 4 -16.46 -8.60 -7.43
CA GLY A 4 -17.25 -8.86 -8.64
C GLY A 4 -16.50 -8.66 -9.96
N LEU A 5 -15.19 -8.39 -9.90
CA LEU A 5 -14.38 -8.25 -11.12
C LEU A 5 -14.10 -9.61 -11.74
N GLN A 6 -14.04 -9.66 -13.07
CA GLN A 6 -13.57 -10.84 -13.80
C GLN A 6 -12.04 -10.86 -13.78
N TRP A 7 -11.48 -11.47 -12.74
CA TRP A 7 -10.03 -11.61 -12.60
C TRP A 7 -9.49 -12.65 -13.59
N ALA A 8 -8.45 -12.28 -14.33
CA ALA A 8 -7.81 -13.18 -15.30
C ALA A 8 -6.92 -14.26 -14.64
N SER A 9 -6.52 -14.07 -13.38
CA SER A 9 -5.62 -14.96 -12.64
C SER A 9 -6.12 -15.19 -11.21
N GLN A 10 -5.63 -16.27 -10.60
CA GLN A 10 -5.86 -16.57 -9.18
C GLN A 10 -5.13 -15.59 -8.25
N ALA A 11 -3.97 -15.06 -8.69
CA ALA A 11 -3.27 -14.01 -7.98
C ALA A 11 -4.04 -12.69 -8.13
N ARG A 12 -4.70 -12.27 -7.05
CA ARG A 12 -5.57 -11.10 -7.02
C ARG A 12 -5.12 -10.18 -5.91
N THR A 13 -4.79 -8.95 -6.27
CA THR A 13 -4.33 -7.95 -5.32
C THR A 13 -5.14 -6.67 -5.47
N VAL A 14 -5.48 -6.07 -4.33
CA VAL A 14 -6.10 -4.74 -4.27
C VAL A 14 -5.15 -3.84 -3.49
N VAL A 15 -4.82 -2.70 -4.09
CA VAL A 15 -4.01 -1.65 -3.46
C VAL A 15 -4.91 -0.45 -3.18
N LEU A 16 -5.06 -0.08 -1.93
CA LEU A 16 -5.75 1.14 -1.51
C LEU A 16 -4.71 2.19 -1.11
N ILE A 17 -4.66 3.30 -1.83
CA ILE A 17 -3.82 4.46 -1.51
C ILE A 17 -4.73 5.51 -0.88
N ALA A 18 -4.44 5.93 0.36
CA ALA A 18 -5.30 6.83 1.12
C ALA A 18 -4.52 7.94 1.84
N ASP A 19 -4.95 9.18 1.62
CA ASP A 19 -4.55 10.40 2.33
C ASP A 19 -5.58 10.86 3.38
N ALA A 20 -6.82 10.37 3.29
CA ALA A 20 -7.91 10.65 4.23
C ALA A 20 -8.70 9.37 4.59
N PRO A 21 -9.29 9.29 5.80
CA PRO A 21 -10.12 8.16 6.21
C PRO A 21 -11.47 8.17 5.51
N CYS A 22 -12.07 6.99 5.35
CA CYS A 22 -13.44 6.85 4.85
C CYS A 22 -14.46 7.27 5.91
N HIS A 23 -15.67 7.60 5.46
CA HIS A 23 -16.80 7.94 6.31
C HIS A 23 -17.09 6.87 7.38
N GLY A 24 -17.61 7.34 8.51
CA GLY A 24 -17.96 6.53 9.67
C GLY A 24 -17.03 6.83 10.84
N GLN A 25 -17.62 7.27 11.97
CA GLN A 25 -16.86 7.64 13.19
C GLN A 25 -16.06 6.47 13.78
N HIS A 26 -16.36 5.24 13.38
CA HIS A 26 -15.53 4.09 13.73
C HIS A 26 -14.12 4.18 13.11
N HIS A 27 -13.95 4.80 11.93
CA HIS A 27 -12.69 4.86 11.19
C HIS A 27 -11.85 6.12 11.44
N HIS A 28 -12.38 7.17 12.07
CA HIS A 28 -11.63 8.38 12.42
C HIS A 28 -12.15 9.05 13.70
N ALA A 29 -11.52 10.15 14.13
CA ALA A 29 -11.94 10.95 15.29
C ALA A 29 -12.45 12.35 14.89
N PHE A 30 -12.69 12.60 13.61
CA PHE A 30 -13.12 13.91 13.08
C PHE A 30 -14.53 14.39 13.51
N GLY A 31 -15.24 13.64 14.36
CA GLY A 31 -16.49 14.09 14.99
C GLY A 31 -17.56 14.57 13.99
N ASP A 32 -18.09 15.75 14.23
CA ASP A 32 -19.21 16.37 13.48
C ASP A 32 -18.82 16.91 12.09
N THR A 33 -17.55 16.83 11.70
CA THR A 33 -17.11 17.21 10.35
C THR A 33 -17.34 16.12 9.30
N ASP A 34 -17.68 14.91 9.73
CA ASP A 34 -18.07 13.83 8.83
C ASP A 34 -19.55 13.96 8.46
N SER A 35 -19.82 14.14 7.17
CA SER A 35 -21.19 14.22 6.65
C SER A 35 -21.95 12.89 6.73
N TYR A 36 -21.25 11.77 6.92
CA TYR A 36 -21.81 10.43 7.01
C TYR A 36 -21.24 9.66 8.22
N PRO A 37 -21.50 10.13 9.46
CA PRO A 37 -20.87 9.61 10.67
C PRO A 37 -21.28 8.17 10.99
N ALA A 38 -22.44 7.73 10.49
CA ALA A 38 -22.93 6.35 10.59
C ALA A 38 -22.38 5.42 9.49
N GLY A 39 -21.56 5.93 8.57
CA GLY A 39 -21.09 5.22 7.38
C GLY A 39 -21.92 5.54 6.14
N ASP A 40 -21.62 4.85 5.04
CA ASP A 40 -22.25 5.08 3.73
C ASP A 40 -23.78 4.85 3.79
N PRO A 41 -24.61 5.84 3.36
CA PRO A 41 -26.07 5.72 3.38
C PRO A 41 -26.61 4.62 2.45
N THR A 42 -25.81 4.16 1.49
CA THR A 42 -26.16 3.04 0.59
C THR A 42 -25.89 1.66 1.23
N GLY A 43 -25.32 1.62 2.44
CA GLY A 43 -25.01 0.40 3.18
C GLY A 43 -23.67 -0.23 2.81
N LEU A 44 -22.85 0.41 1.97
CA LEU A 44 -21.51 -0.07 1.68
C LEU A 44 -20.60 0.08 2.90
N SER A 45 -19.97 -1.02 3.29
CA SER A 45 -19.09 -1.06 4.45
C SER A 45 -17.71 -1.55 4.05
N MET A 46 -16.70 -0.73 4.34
CA MET A 46 -15.31 -1.13 4.15
C MET A 46 -14.94 -2.35 4.99
N ARG A 47 -15.52 -2.48 6.19
CA ARG A 47 -15.35 -3.66 7.04
C ARG A 47 -15.84 -4.93 6.33
N THR A 48 -17.07 -4.91 5.82
CA THR A 48 -17.65 -6.05 5.08
C THR A 48 -16.83 -6.35 3.82
N LEU A 49 -16.33 -5.31 3.14
CA LEU A 49 -15.48 -5.49 1.96
C LEU A 49 -14.14 -6.16 2.29
N MET A 50 -13.50 -5.82 3.41
CA MET A 50 -12.27 -6.50 3.86
C MET A 50 -12.50 -7.98 4.15
N GLN A 51 -13.61 -8.31 4.81
CA GLN A 51 -13.97 -9.70 5.07
C GLN A 51 -14.22 -10.46 3.76
N ALA A 52 -14.88 -9.81 2.79
CA ALA A 52 -15.12 -10.39 1.48
C ALA A 52 -13.82 -10.57 0.68
N PHE A 53 -12.86 -9.63 0.76
CA PHE A 53 -11.54 -9.78 0.14
C PHE A 53 -10.80 -10.97 0.72
N ARG A 54 -10.79 -11.09 2.05
CA ARG A 54 -10.18 -12.24 2.71
C ARG A 54 -10.83 -13.54 2.26
N GLY A 55 -12.16 -13.66 2.37
CA GLY A 55 -12.89 -14.87 1.96
C GLY A 55 -12.75 -15.21 0.47
N SER A 56 -12.45 -14.21 -0.36
CA SER A 56 -12.24 -14.38 -1.79
C SER A 56 -10.77 -14.57 -2.17
N HIS A 57 -9.84 -14.80 -1.23
CA HIS A 57 -8.40 -14.93 -1.51
C HIS A 57 -7.81 -13.74 -2.30
N ILE A 58 -8.14 -12.52 -1.88
CA ILE A 58 -7.59 -11.29 -2.46
C ILE A 58 -6.58 -10.72 -1.47
N ASP A 59 -5.33 -10.55 -1.90
CA ASP A 59 -4.30 -9.84 -1.15
C ASP A 59 -4.64 -8.35 -1.09
N PHE A 60 -4.51 -7.75 0.08
CA PHE A 60 -4.84 -6.34 0.28
C PHE A 60 -3.65 -5.55 0.77
N THR A 61 -3.27 -4.50 0.04
CA THR A 61 -2.22 -3.58 0.41
C THR A 61 -2.81 -2.21 0.72
N PHE A 62 -2.57 -1.71 1.93
CA PHE A 62 -2.91 -0.36 2.34
C PHE A 62 -1.67 0.53 2.23
N VAL A 63 -1.71 1.55 1.36
CA VAL A 63 -0.67 2.56 1.24
C VAL A 63 -1.12 3.81 1.98
N GLN A 64 -0.42 4.09 3.08
CA GLN A 64 -0.69 5.17 3.98
C GLN A 64 0.18 6.37 3.64
N LEU A 65 -0.48 7.51 3.41
CA LEU A 65 0.19 8.78 3.14
C LEU A 65 0.23 9.65 4.41
N THR A 66 -0.90 9.77 5.12
CA THR A 66 -1.04 10.64 6.30
C THR A 66 -1.32 9.83 7.58
N SER A 67 -1.13 10.43 8.75
CA SER A 67 -1.58 9.87 10.03
C SER A 67 -3.11 9.91 10.23
N HIS A 68 -3.85 10.65 9.40
CA HIS A 68 -5.31 10.73 9.49
C HIS A 68 -6.00 9.40 9.23
N THR A 69 -5.33 8.47 8.55
CA THR A 69 -5.85 7.15 8.20
C THR A 69 -5.47 6.06 9.21
N ASP A 70 -4.72 6.37 10.27
CA ASP A 70 -4.23 5.40 11.27
C ASP A 70 -5.35 4.52 11.85
N LYS A 71 -6.45 5.15 12.30
CA LYS A 71 -7.58 4.42 12.90
C LYS A 71 -8.32 3.58 11.86
N MET A 72 -8.50 4.11 10.65
CA MET A 72 -9.08 3.39 9.52
C MET A 72 -8.25 2.14 9.20
N GLN A 73 -6.95 2.31 8.99
CA GLN A 73 -6.01 1.23 8.67
C GLN A 73 -6.11 0.08 9.69
N ARG A 74 -6.02 0.38 10.99
CA ARG A 74 -6.13 -0.62 12.06
C ARG A 74 -7.44 -1.39 11.99
N ASN A 75 -8.56 -0.69 11.80
CA ASN A 75 -9.87 -1.32 11.69
C ASN A 75 -9.99 -2.22 10.45
N LEU A 76 -9.44 -1.79 9.32
CA LEU A 76 -9.46 -2.59 8.09
C LEU A 76 -8.59 -3.83 8.21
N GLN A 77 -7.42 -3.72 8.83
CA GLN A 77 -6.56 -4.87 9.13
C GLN A 77 -7.28 -5.87 10.03
N LEU A 78 -7.88 -5.41 11.14
CA LEU A 78 -8.66 -6.26 12.03
C LEU A 78 -9.82 -6.95 11.30
N ALA A 79 -10.55 -6.22 10.46
CA ALA A 79 -11.64 -6.77 9.68
C ALA A 79 -11.16 -7.86 8.70
N TYR A 80 -10.04 -7.62 8.02
CA TYR A 80 -9.44 -8.56 7.07
C TYR A 80 -8.96 -9.84 7.77
N GLU A 81 -8.17 -9.70 8.83
CA GLU A 81 -7.59 -10.85 9.55
C GLU A 81 -8.66 -11.65 10.33
N SER A 82 -9.72 -11.00 10.83
CA SER A 82 -10.81 -11.69 11.51
C SER A 82 -11.59 -12.67 10.62
N ALA A 83 -11.49 -12.51 9.30
CA ALA A 83 -12.13 -13.38 8.32
C ALA A 83 -11.20 -14.49 7.80
N ALA A 84 -9.99 -14.64 8.38
CA ALA A 84 -9.04 -15.65 7.97
C ALA A 84 -9.57 -17.07 8.28
N ARG A 85 -9.42 -17.96 7.30
CA ARG A 85 -9.63 -19.41 7.45
C ARG A 85 -8.27 -20.11 7.49
N PRO A 86 -8.15 -21.30 8.09
CA PRO A 86 -6.88 -22.03 8.22
C PRO A 86 -6.12 -22.21 6.89
N GLU A 87 -6.86 -22.43 5.81
CA GLU A 87 -6.35 -22.64 4.44
C GLU A 87 -6.05 -21.33 3.68
N ASN A 88 -6.38 -20.17 4.25
CA ASN A 88 -6.29 -18.90 3.56
C ASN A 88 -4.92 -18.26 3.77
N ILE A 89 -4.10 -18.25 2.72
CA ILE A 89 -2.75 -17.67 2.72
C ILE A 89 -2.70 -16.19 2.30
N SER A 90 -3.84 -15.58 1.96
CA SER A 90 -3.85 -14.17 1.53
C SER A 90 -3.34 -13.25 2.63
N LYS A 91 -2.83 -12.08 2.24
CA LYS A 91 -2.14 -11.18 3.16
C LYS A 91 -2.72 -9.77 3.17
N PHE A 92 -2.67 -9.16 4.35
CA PHE A 92 -2.76 -7.72 4.54
C PHE A 92 -1.35 -7.13 4.59
N GLU A 93 -1.06 -6.13 3.77
CA GLU A 93 0.20 -5.38 3.82
C GLU A 93 -0.05 -3.90 4.12
N LEU A 94 0.75 -3.33 5.04
CA LEU A 94 0.80 -1.89 5.27
C LEU A 94 2.06 -1.30 4.63
N ARG A 95 1.88 -0.25 3.85
CA ARG A 95 2.95 0.59 3.27
C ARG A 95 2.82 1.98 3.81
N ASP A 96 3.56 2.26 4.87
CA ASP A 96 3.66 3.59 5.41
C ASP A 96 4.70 4.41 4.63
N LEU A 97 4.23 5.43 3.91
CA LEU A 97 5.09 6.29 3.10
C LEU A 97 5.40 7.63 3.79
N ARG A 98 4.94 7.85 5.03
CA ARG A 98 5.12 9.11 5.75
C ARG A 98 6.59 9.51 5.86
N ASP A 99 7.45 8.58 6.26
CA ASP A 99 8.89 8.83 6.40
C ASP A 99 9.55 9.23 5.08
N ILE A 100 9.10 8.66 3.96
CA ILE A 100 9.62 8.99 2.63
C ILE A 100 9.12 10.35 2.17
N ILE A 101 7.85 10.65 2.42
CA ILE A 101 7.26 11.96 2.12
C ILE A 101 8.00 13.03 2.91
N GLU A 102 8.27 12.78 4.19
CA GLU A 102 9.05 13.69 5.04
C GLU A 102 10.48 13.87 4.52
N GLU A 103 11.20 12.78 4.21
CA GLU A 103 12.56 12.83 3.64
C GLU A 103 12.60 13.58 2.30
N ALA A 104 11.52 13.51 1.52
CA ALA A 104 11.37 14.21 0.26
C ALA A 104 11.08 15.72 0.40
N GLY A 105 10.90 16.24 1.62
CA GLY A 105 10.55 17.64 1.88
C GLY A 105 9.06 17.87 2.14
N GLY A 106 8.37 16.85 2.64
CA GLY A 106 6.97 16.87 3.02
C GLY A 106 6.01 16.92 1.83
N TYR A 107 4.71 17.11 2.13
CA TYR A 107 3.67 17.24 1.11
C TYR A 107 3.89 18.39 0.13
N THR A 108 4.60 19.44 0.57
CA THR A 108 4.96 20.58 -0.28
C THR A 108 5.86 20.18 -1.44
N ALA A 109 6.73 19.18 -1.27
CA ALA A 109 7.66 18.75 -2.32
C ALA A 109 6.95 18.06 -3.50
N LEU A 110 5.79 17.43 -3.26
CA LEU A 110 4.98 16.77 -4.30
C LEU A 110 4.44 17.74 -5.36
N GLY A 111 4.29 19.02 -5.02
CA GLY A 111 3.82 20.08 -5.92
C GLY A 111 4.92 20.95 -6.53
N THR A 112 6.19 20.63 -6.31
CA THR A 112 7.34 21.45 -6.76
C THR A 112 8.09 20.81 -7.92
N GLU A 113 9.11 21.48 -8.46
CA GLU A 113 10.01 20.95 -9.49
C GLU A 113 10.74 19.65 -9.06
N ARG A 114 10.71 19.29 -7.77
CA ARG A 114 11.23 18.02 -7.24
C ARG A 114 10.27 16.83 -7.37
N ALA A 115 9.07 17.02 -7.92
CA ALA A 115 8.05 15.96 -8.05
C ALA A 115 8.58 14.67 -8.71
N GLY A 116 9.51 14.78 -9.67
CA GLY A 116 10.15 13.63 -10.31
C GLY A 116 10.98 12.76 -9.36
N GLU A 117 11.76 13.39 -8.47
CA GLU A 117 12.56 12.69 -7.46
C GLU A 117 11.66 12.03 -6.41
N VAL A 118 10.63 12.74 -5.95
CA VAL A 118 9.65 12.21 -5.00
C VAL A 118 8.87 11.04 -5.62
N SER A 119 8.46 11.15 -6.88
CA SER A 119 7.81 10.06 -7.61
C SER A 119 8.72 8.83 -7.74
N ALA A 120 10.02 9.02 -7.97
CA ALA A 120 10.97 7.91 -8.01
C ALA A 120 11.16 7.26 -6.63
N MET A 121 11.22 8.06 -5.56
CA MET A 121 11.31 7.58 -4.17
C MET A 121 10.08 6.76 -3.77
N LEU A 122 8.87 7.28 -4.04
CA LEU A 122 7.61 6.60 -3.76
C LEU A 122 7.46 5.33 -4.62
N SER A 123 7.84 5.39 -5.90
CA SER A 123 7.84 4.22 -6.78
C SER A 123 8.78 3.13 -6.27
N ALA A 124 9.99 3.48 -5.83
CA ALA A 124 10.95 2.53 -5.25
C ALA A 124 10.48 1.92 -3.92
N ALA A 125 9.66 2.62 -3.15
CA ALA A 125 9.08 2.13 -1.90
C ALA A 125 7.98 1.08 -2.12
N VAL A 126 7.25 1.20 -3.22
CA VAL A 126 6.06 0.38 -3.52
C VAL A 126 6.40 -0.79 -4.47
N THR A 127 7.33 -0.60 -5.41
CA THR A 127 7.64 -1.57 -6.48
C THR A 127 8.19 -2.92 -5.99
N PRO A 128 9.16 -2.99 -5.05
CA PRO A 128 9.72 -4.26 -4.60
C PRO A 128 8.68 -5.15 -3.93
N SER A 129 7.65 -4.55 -3.33
CA SER A 129 6.56 -5.23 -2.62
C SER A 129 5.58 -5.90 -3.56
N ILE A 130 5.16 -5.17 -4.59
CA ILE A 130 4.27 -5.71 -5.62
C ILE A 130 5.00 -6.83 -6.36
N HIS A 131 6.27 -6.60 -6.74
CA HIS A 131 7.08 -7.62 -7.41
C HIS A 131 7.35 -8.86 -6.53
N ALA A 132 7.66 -8.68 -5.25
CA ALA A 132 7.80 -9.80 -4.31
C ALA A 132 6.47 -10.54 -4.13
N SER A 133 5.35 -9.82 -4.07
CA SER A 133 4.02 -10.44 -4.02
C SER A 133 3.74 -11.34 -5.23
N TYR A 134 4.23 -10.98 -6.42
CA TYR A 134 4.17 -11.88 -7.59
C TYR A 134 5.05 -13.13 -7.43
N GLN A 135 6.21 -13.02 -6.78
CA GLN A 135 7.13 -14.14 -6.59
C GLN A 135 6.71 -15.09 -5.46
N SER A 136 6.10 -14.58 -4.38
CA SER A 136 5.70 -15.35 -3.19
C SER A 136 4.66 -16.46 -3.47
N TYR A 137 4.00 -16.45 -4.63
CA TYR A 137 3.09 -17.52 -5.05
C TYR A 137 3.79 -18.85 -5.40
N THR A 138 5.13 -18.95 -5.31
CA THR A 138 5.88 -20.15 -5.72
C THR A 138 6.45 -21.03 -4.60
N SER A 139 6.38 -20.70 -3.30
CA SER A 139 7.04 -21.57 -2.29
C SER A 139 6.52 -21.60 -0.84
N GLY A 140 5.32 -21.11 -0.53
CA GLY A 140 4.67 -21.40 0.77
C GLY A 140 5.37 -20.88 2.03
N VAL A 141 6.32 -19.94 1.90
CA VAL A 141 7.01 -19.31 3.05
C VAL A 141 6.45 -17.91 3.28
N GLN A 142 5.88 -17.68 4.48
CA GLN A 142 5.50 -16.34 4.92
C GLN A 142 6.74 -15.43 4.99
N THR A 143 6.73 -14.37 4.18
CA THR A 143 7.75 -13.32 4.24
C THR A 143 7.06 -11.99 4.46
N TYR A 144 7.40 -11.33 5.57
CA TYR A 144 7.11 -9.91 5.73
C TYR A 144 8.08 -9.14 4.85
N SER A 145 7.57 -8.25 4.01
CA SER A 145 8.42 -7.30 3.31
C SER A 145 9.21 -6.47 4.31
N ALA A 146 10.49 -6.21 4.01
CA ALA A 146 11.30 -5.30 4.78
C ALA A 146 10.60 -3.92 4.93
N PRO A 147 10.89 -3.17 6.01
CA PRO A 147 10.43 -1.79 6.16
C PRO A 147 10.76 -0.98 4.90
N VAL A 148 9.85 -0.07 4.54
CA VAL A 148 9.96 0.78 3.34
C VAL A 148 11.33 1.48 3.24
N ARG A 149 11.87 1.95 4.37
CA ARG A 149 13.22 2.51 4.48
C ARG A 149 14.33 1.55 4.02
N THR A 150 14.23 0.28 4.38
CA THR A 150 15.18 -0.77 3.99
C THR A 150 15.10 -1.04 2.48
N SER A 151 13.88 -1.07 1.92
CA SER A 151 13.67 -1.22 0.47
C SER A 151 14.23 -0.04 -0.32
N TYR A 152 14.05 1.19 0.17
CA TYR A 152 14.59 2.40 -0.46
C TYR A 152 16.12 2.46 -0.42
N ALA A 153 16.75 2.10 0.70
CA ALA A 153 18.22 2.05 0.80
C ALA A 153 18.85 1.12 -0.26
N GLY A 154 18.21 -0.03 -0.52
CA GLY A 154 18.61 -0.95 -1.59
C GLY A 154 18.45 -0.36 -2.99
N TYR A 155 17.41 0.45 -3.22
CA TYR A 155 17.22 1.17 -4.49
C TYR A 155 18.29 2.25 -4.72
N ARG A 156 18.60 3.08 -3.72
CA ARG A 156 19.69 4.07 -3.82
C ARG A 156 21.03 3.41 -4.19
N GLY A 157 21.36 2.30 -3.55
CA GLY A 157 22.60 1.56 -3.81
C GLY A 157 22.68 0.89 -5.20
N SER A 158 21.54 0.61 -5.83
CA SER A 158 21.46 0.00 -7.17
C SER A 158 21.34 1.04 -8.29
N SER A 159 20.62 2.15 -8.05
CA SER A 159 20.53 3.28 -8.98
C SER A 159 21.87 4.02 -9.12
N ALA A 160 22.61 4.19 -8.01
CA ALA A 160 23.97 4.74 -8.04
C ALA A 160 24.97 3.87 -8.84
N ARG A 161 24.80 2.53 -8.81
CA ARG A 161 25.61 1.61 -9.63
C ARG A 161 25.24 1.66 -11.12
N LYS A 162 23.96 1.88 -11.44
CA LYS A 162 23.52 2.08 -12.84
C LYS A 162 24.06 3.39 -13.42
N ALA A 163 24.11 4.47 -12.64
CA ALA A 163 24.68 5.75 -13.07
C ALA A 163 26.20 5.67 -13.32
N ALA A 164 26.93 4.87 -12.54
CA ALA A 164 28.38 4.67 -12.72
C ALA A 164 28.75 3.75 -13.90
N GLY A 165 27.79 3.00 -14.47
CA GLY A 165 28.03 2.04 -15.56
C GLY A 165 27.94 2.62 -16.98
N THR A 166 27.55 3.89 -17.14
CA THR A 166 27.31 4.50 -18.46
C THR A 166 28.50 5.29 -19.01
N THR A 167 29.61 5.43 -18.27
CA THR A 167 30.82 6.10 -18.76
C THR A 167 31.96 5.11 -19.00
N MET A 168 31.82 4.22 -19.99
CA MET A 168 32.97 3.62 -20.68
C MET A 168 32.53 2.94 -21.98
N SER A 169 32.49 3.70 -23.08
CA SER A 169 32.88 3.24 -24.43
C SER A 169 32.74 4.41 -25.42
N ALA A 170 33.79 5.22 -25.52
CA ALA A 170 34.04 6.04 -26.69
C ALA A 170 35.56 6.24 -26.81
N ALA A 171 36.24 5.19 -27.26
CA ALA A 171 37.59 5.28 -27.80
C ALA A 171 37.57 4.62 -29.19
N ARG A 172 37.72 5.45 -30.21
CA ARG A 172 38.23 5.09 -31.53
C ARG A 172 39.30 6.10 -31.87
#